data_AF-A0A1V8M2C5-F1
#
_entry.id   AF-A0A1V8M2C5-F1
#
_cell.length_a   1.000
_cell.length_b   1.000
_cell.length_c   1.000
_cell.angle_alpha   90.00
_cell.angle_beta   90.00
_cell.angle_gamma   90.00
#
_symmetry.space_group_name_H-M   'P 1'
#
loop_
_entity.id
_entity.type
_entity.pdbx_description
1 polymer ?
#
loop_
_entity_poly.entity_id
_entity_poly.type
_entity_poly.pdbx_seq_one_letter_code
_entity_poly.pdbx_strand_id
1 'polypeptide(L)' 'MNTSHCSKEQETVICTCTGTSKEKIEQLINKGADTLDKISSATGANTGCGSCDVLILELLNK' A
#
# COMPACT_ATOMS: atom_id res chain seq x y z
N MET A 1 -7.42 -27.31 -13.64
CA MET A 1 -6.51 -26.25 -14.11
C MET A 1 -5.64 -25.89 -12.94
N ASN A 2 -4.44 -26.47 -12.90
CA ASN A 2 -3.47 -26.31 -11.82
C ASN A 2 -2.73 -25.00 -12.05
N THR A 3 -2.88 -24.03 -11.15
CA THR A 3 -2.02 -22.83 -11.12
C THR A 3 -1.30 -22.77 -9.79
N SER A 4 -0.11 -23.36 -9.79
CA SER A 4 1.10 -22.91 -9.12
C SER A 4 0.89 -21.96 -7.93
N HIS A 5 0.86 -22.50 -6.72
CA HIS A 5 1.13 -21.72 -5.51
C HIS A 5 2.64 -21.52 -5.40
N CYS A 6 3.14 -20.43 -6.00
CA CYS A 6 4.47 -19.88 -5.74
C CYS A 6 4.27 -18.74 -4.74
N SER A 7 4.73 -18.98 -3.52
CA SER A 7 4.59 -18.14 -2.34
C SER A 7 4.76 -16.64 -2.64
N LYS A 8 3.74 -15.82 -2.30
CA LYS A 8 3.87 -14.56 -1.55
C LYS A 8 2.52 -13.82 -1.44
N GLU A 9 2.28 -13.39 -0.20
CA GLU A 9 1.38 -12.34 0.30
C GLU A 9 0.02 -12.10 -0.38
N GLN A 10 -1.02 -12.09 0.44
CA GLN A 10 -2.34 -11.60 0.07
C GLN A 10 -2.21 -10.14 -0.42
N GLU A 11 -2.35 -9.89 -1.73
CA GLU A 11 -2.35 -8.56 -2.33
C GLU A 11 -3.60 -7.79 -1.85
N THR A 12 -3.54 -7.33 -0.61
CA THR A 12 -4.64 -6.59 0.02
C THR A 12 -4.59 -5.19 -0.54
N VAL A 13 -5.53 -4.87 -1.43
CA VAL A 13 -5.68 -3.53 -1.98
C VAL A 13 -6.11 -2.59 -0.85
N ILE A 14 -5.23 -1.65 -0.49
CA ILE A 14 -5.45 -0.65 0.56
C ILE A 14 -6.20 0.56 0.00
N CYS A 15 -5.87 0.96 -1.23
CA CYS A 15 -6.56 2.04 -1.93
C CYS A 15 -7.16 1.52 -3.23
N THR A 16 -8.49 1.46 -3.29
CA THR A 16 -9.21 1.12 -4.52
C THR A 16 -9.19 2.26 -5.55
N CYS A 17 -9.05 3.52 -5.09
CA CYS A 17 -8.99 4.69 -5.97
C CYS A 17 -7.75 4.64 -6.91
N THR A 18 -6.59 4.21 -6.39
CA THR A 18 -5.33 4.14 -7.17
C THR A 18 -4.83 2.72 -7.40
N GLY A 19 -5.48 1.71 -6.83
CA GLY A 19 -5.00 0.32 -6.89
C GLY A 19 -3.75 0.09 -6.03
N THR A 20 -3.56 0.86 -4.96
CA THR A 20 -2.39 0.69 -4.09
C THR A 20 -2.59 -0.48 -3.15
N SER A 21 -1.73 -1.49 -3.29
CA SER A 21 -1.72 -2.69 -2.45
C SER A 21 -0.80 -2.54 -1.25
N LYS A 22 -1.05 -3.33 -0.20
CA LYS A 22 -0.25 -3.35 1.03
C LYS A 22 1.23 -3.58 0.75
N GLU A 23 1.56 -4.54 -0.12
CA GLU A 23 2.94 -4.82 -0.51
C GLU A 23 3.63 -3.60 -1.12
N LYS A 24 2.91 -2.79 -1.92
CA LYS A 24 3.44 -1.57 -2.51
C LYS A 24 3.82 -0.56 -1.42
N ILE A 25 2.98 -0.42 -0.39
CA ILE A 25 3.23 0.43 0.76
C ILE A 25 4.45 -0.08 1.54
N GLU A 26 4.52 -1.38 1.84
CA GLU A 26 5.67 -1.98 2.55
C GLU A 26 6.98 -1.84 1.77
N GLN A 27 6.95 -1.95 0.44
CA GLN A 27 8.10 -1.66 -0.41
C GLN A 27 8.55 -0.20 -0.33
N LEU A 28 7.61 0.74 -0.20
CA LEU A 28 7.93 2.15 -0.06
C LEU A 28 8.51 2.45 1.33
N ILE A 29 7.94 1.87 2.38
CA ILE A 29 8.49 1.98 3.74
C ILE A 29 9.93 1.46 3.76
N ASN A 30 10.20 0.31 3.14
CA ASN A 30 11.58 -0.22 2.98
C ASN A 30 12.51 0.70 2.18
N LYS A 31 11.97 1.53 1.29
CA LYS A 31 12.73 2.58 0.57
C LYS A 31 12.96 3.84 1.41
N GLY A 32 12.41 3.93 2.62
CA GLY A 32 12.48 5.11 3.50
C GLY A 32 11.25 6.03 3.41
N ALA A 33 10.11 5.50 2.97
CA ALA A 33 8.83 6.19 2.99
C ALA A 33 8.10 5.97 4.32
N ASP A 34 8.53 6.71 5.35
CA ASP A 34 7.95 6.64 6.70
C ASP A 34 6.83 7.68 6.95
N THR A 35 6.36 8.35 5.89
CA THR A 35 5.29 9.35 6.00
C THR A 35 4.23 9.12 4.95
N LEU A 36 3.00 9.46 5.32
CA LEU A 36 1.86 9.41 4.42
C LEU A 36 2.17 10.16 3.11
N ASP A 37 2.71 11.37 3.20
CA ASP A 37 3.09 12.22 2.05
C ASP A 37 4.07 11.53 1.07
N LYS A 38 5.08 10.81 1.59
CA LYS A 38 6.00 10.06 0.73
C LYS A 38 5.30 8.90 0.02
N ILE A 39 4.39 8.21 0.71
CA ILE A 39 3.61 7.13 0.12
C ILE A 39 2.62 7.67 -0.91
N SER A 40 1.93 8.77 -0.62
CA SER A 40 1.06 9.48 -1.54
C SER A 40 1.80 9.94 -2.78
N SER A 41 2.98 10.53 -2.61
CA SER A 41 3.80 11.01 -3.73
C SER A 41 4.26 9.85 -4.62
N ALA A 42 4.49 8.66 -4.06
CA ALA A 42 4.95 7.50 -4.80
C ALA A 42 3.83 6.63 -5.40
N THR A 43 2.63 6.62 -4.80
CA THR A 43 1.51 5.75 -5.21
C THR A 43 0.29 6.51 -5.73
N GLY A 44 0.21 7.81 -5.44
CA GLY A 44 -0.99 8.62 -5.63
C GLY A 44 -2.13 8.28 -4.65
N ALA A 45 -1.97 7.29 -3.76
CA ALA A 45 -2.97 7.00 -2.74
C ALA A 45 -3.23 8.25 -1.89
N ASN A 46 -4.46 8.39 -1.39
CA ASN A 46 -5.00 9.53 -0.61
C ASN A 46 -5.03 10.93 -1.23
N THR A 47 -4.60 11.10 -2.47
CA THR A 47 -4.68 12.40 -3.14
C THR A 47 -6.10 12.82 -3.54
N GLY A 48 -7.11 11.95 -3.36
CA GLY A 48 -8.50 12.23 -3.72
C GLY A 48 -9.51 11.89 -2.64
N CYS A 49 -9.71 10.59 -2.39
CA CYS A 49 -10.80 10.07 -1.55
C CYS A 49 -10.48 10.07 -0.03
N GLY A 50 -9.20 10.07 0.36
CA GLY A 50 -8.74 10.03 1.76
C GLY A 50 -9.07 8.75 2.56
N SER A 51 -9.89 7.84 2.03
CA SER A 51 -10.38 6.67 2.78
C SER A 51 -9.30 5.65 3.15
N CYS A 52 -8.17 5.70 2.46
CA CYS A 52 -7.02 4.82 2.66
C CYS A 52 -5.98 5.40 3.63
N ASP A 53 -6.15 6.63 4.11
CA ASP A 53 -5.19 7.29 5.00
C ASP A 53 -4.99 6.56 6.30
N VAL A 54 -6.09 6.17 6.95
CA VAL A 54 -6.05 5.44 8.23
C VAL A 54 -5.31 4.11 8.06
N LEU A 55 -5.56 3.40 6.96
CA LEU A 55 -4.90 2.12 6.67
C LEU A 55 -3.40 2.30 6.42
N ILE A 56 -2.99 3.34 5.68
CA ILE A 56 -1.57 3.64 5.45
C ILE A 56 -0.89 4.04 6.76
N LEU A 57 -1.52 4.88 7.58
CA LEU A 57 -1.00 5.27 8.89
C LEU A 57 -0.85 4.06 9.82
N GLU A 58 -1.78 3.11 9.78
CA GLU A 58 -1.72 1.91 10.59
C GLU A 58 -0.58 0.98 10.16
N LEU A 59 -0.24 0.94 8.86
CA LEU A 59 0.95 0.25 8.36
C LEU A 59 2.26 0.94 8.76
N LEU A 60 2.26 2.27 8.84
CA LEU A 60 3.42 3.07 9.27
C LEU A 60 3.67 3.00 10.78
N ASN A 61 2.61 2.90 11.58
CA ASN A 61 2.68 2.80 13.05
C ASN A 61 2.81 1.35 13.56
N LYS A 62 3.13 0.41 12.67
CA LYS A 62 3.27 -1.00 13.00
C LYS A 62 4.72 -1.38 13.28
#